data_AF-A0A3P5WC73-F1
#
_entry.id   AF-A0A3P5WC73-F1
#
_cell.length_a   1.000
_cell.length_b   1.000
_cell.length_c   1.000
_cell.angle_alpha   90.00
_cell.angle_beta   90.00
_cell.angle_gamma   90.00
#
_symmetry.space_group_name_H-M   'P 1'
#
loop_
_entity.id
_entity.type
_entity.pdbx_description
1 polymer ?
#
loop_
_entity_poly.entity_id
_entity_poly.type
_entity_poly.pdbx_seq_one_letter_code
_entity_poly.pdbx_strand_id
1 'polypeptide(L)' 'MSKRKVDLFEEEGLYFIRYHLPNGHRFDQVYSGEVEFLGAVASFLYSSDPYFYDVNIEKEIAPIVLSFIGSLVA' A
#
# COMPACT_ATOMS: atom_id res chain seq x y z
N MET A 1 14.58 -13.39 7.93
CA MET A 1 13.19 -13.53 7.43
C MET A 1 13.06 -12.67 6.19
N SER A 2 12.50 -13.18 5.09
CA SER A 2 12.21 -12.34 3.91
C SER A 2 11.06 -11.40 4.26
N LYS A 3 11.25 -10.09 4.04
CA LYS A 3 10.17 -9.10 4.16
C LYS A 3 9.06 -9.45 3.15
N ARG A 4 7.81 -9.22 3.53
CA ARG A 4 6.67 -9.35 2.60
C ARG A 4 6.69 -8.14 1.68
N LYS A 5 6.50 -8.33 0.37
CA LYS A 5 6.49 -7.22 -0.59
C LYS A 5 5.06 -6.74 -0.81
N VAL A 6 4.87 -5.41 -0.87
CA VAL A 6 3.60 -4.76 -1.19
C VAL A 6 3.85 -3.71 -2.28
N ASP A 7 3.04 -3.73 -3.32
CA ASP A 7 3.04 -2.67 -4.34
C ASP A 7 1.77 -1.82 -4.19
N LEU A 8 1.93 -0.51 -4.24
CA LEU A 8 0.86 0.48 -4.29
C LEU A 8 0.87 1.14 -5.67
N PHE A 9 -0.26 1.15 -6.37
CA PHE A 9 -0.36 1.72 -7.71
C PHE A 9 -1.79 2.14 -8.09
N GLU A 10 -1.92 2.88 -9.19
CA GLU A 10 -3.19 3.27 -9.80
C GLU A 10 -3.24 2.75 -11.24
N GLU A 11 -4.36 2.14 -11.62
CA GLU A 11 -4.61 1.65 -12.98
C GLU A 11 -6.05 1.96 -13.36
N GLU A 12 -6.25 2.63 -14.51
CA GLU A 12 -7.57 3.00 -15.04
C GLU A 12 -8.47 3.78 -14.05
N GLY A 13 -7.87 4.59 -13.16
CA GLY A 13 -8.58 5.38 -12.16
C GLY A 13 -9.02 4.58 -10.92
N LEU A 14 -8.55 3.33 -10.78
CA LEU A 14 -8.70 2.51 -9.60
C LEU A 14 -7.37 2.43 -8.84
N TYR A 15 -7.43 2.37 -7.52
CA TYR A 15 -6.26 2.27 -6.66
C TYR A 15 -6.07 0.84 -6.16
N PHE A 16 -4.84 0.38 -6.12
CA PHE A 16 -4.51 -1.02 -5.82
C PHE A 16 -3.49 -1.13 -4.68
N ILE A 17 -3.73 -2.10 -3.80
CA ILE A 17 -2.74 -2.63 -2.86
C ILE A 17 -2.50 -4.09 -3.22
N ARG A 18 -1.33 -4.37 -3.80
CA ARG A 18 -0.93 -5.73 -4.21
C ARG A 18 -0.02 -6.36 -3.18
N TYR A 19 -0.48 -7.46 -2.61
CA TYR A 19 0.24 -8.26 -1.64
C TYR A 19 0.99 -9.39 -2.34
N HIS A 20 2.29 -9.50 -2.09
CA HIS A 20 3.10 -10.64 -2.54
C HIS A 20 3.27 -11.63 -1.40
N LEU A 21 2.67 -12.80 -1.57
CA LEU A 21 2.72 -13.87 -0.57
C LEU A 21 4.04 -14.65 -0.69
N PRO A 22 4.54 -15.26 0.41
CA PRO A 22 5.79 -16.03 0.39
C PRO A 22 5.80 -17.23 -0.56
N ASN A 23 4.61 -17.72 -0.94
CA ASN A 23 4.43 -18.83 -1.88
C ASN A 23 4.44 -18.37 -3.36
N GLY A 24 4.74 -17.11 -3.64
CA GLY A 24 4.79 -16.54 -5.00
C GLY A 24 3.43 -16.11 -5.54
N HIS A 25 2.33 -16.37 -4.83
CA HIS A 25 1.01 -15.87 -5.21
C HIS A 25 0.88 -14.36 -4.94
N ARG A 26 0.02 -13.72 -5.72
CA ARG A 26 -0.31 -12.30 -5.60
C ARG A 26 -1.81 -12.13 -5.39
N PHE A 27 -2.17 -11.14 -4.59
CA PHE A 27 -3.56 -10.76 -4.33
C PHE A 27 -3.67 -9.24 -4.30
N ASP A 28 -4.69 -8.71 -4.97
CA ASP A 28 -4.91 -7.28 -5.12
C ASP A 28 -6.17 -6.86 -4.36
N GLN A 29 -6.04 -5.86 -3.49
CA GLN A 29 -7.19 -5.11 -2.96
C GLN A 29 -7.39 -3.86 -3.81
N VAL A 30 -8.62 -3.64 -4.26
CA VAL A 30 -8.97 -2.59 -5.23
C VAL A 30 -9.91 -1.60 -4.57
N TYR A 31 -9.65 -0.31 -4.78
CA TYR A 31 -10.41 0.80 -4.23
C TYR A 31 -10.78 1.77 -5.35
N SER A 32 -12.04 2.21 -5.37
CA SER A 32 -12.53 3.16 -6.38
C SER A 32 -12.32 4.62 -5.99
N GLY A 33 -11.88 4.89 -4.76
CA GLY A 33 -11.67 6.22 -4.24
C GLY A 33 -10.38 6.37 -3.46
N GLU A 34 -9.73 7.53 -3.63
CA GLU A 34 -8.47 7.88 -2.98
C GLU A 34 -8.56 7.78 -1.44
N VAL A 35 -9.66 8.26 -0.84
CA VAL A 35 -9.84 8.26 0.62
C VAL A 35 -9.92 6.84 1.18
N GLU A 36 -10.67 5.95 0.52
CA GLU A 36 -10.78 4.55 0.95
C GLU A 36 -9.43 3.83 0.82
N PHE A 37 -8.73 4.08 -0.27
CA PHE A 37 -7.39 3.58 -0.51
C PHE A 37 -6.39 4.04 0.57
N LEU A 38 -6.32 5.34 0.85
CA LEU A 38 -5.41 5.88 1.87
C LEU A 38 -5.76 5.35 3.27
N GLY A 39 -7.05 5.16 3.57
CA GLY A 39 -7.49 4.51 4.82
C GLY A 39 -7.01 3.07 4.94
N ALA A 40 -6.99 2.32 3.83
CA ALA A 40 -6.43 0.97 3.79
C ALA A 40 -4.89 0.97 3.90
N VAL A 41 -4.20 1.91 3.24
CA VAL A 41 -2.74 2.09 3.38
C VAL A 41 -2.39 2.41 4.84
N ALA A 42 -3.15 3.27 5.52
CA ALA A 42 -2.95 3.54 6.94
C ALA A 42 -3.14 2.28 7.79
N SER A 43 -4.24 1.58 7.60
CA SER A 43 -4.56 0.34 8.33
C SER A 43 -3.46 -0.71 8.18
N PHE A 44 -2.88 -0.78 6.99
CA PHE A 44 -1.71 -1.60 6.68
C PHE A 44 -0.45 -1.13 7.44
N LEU A 45 -0.08 0.16 7.35
CA LEU A 45 1.11 0.75 7.98
C LEU A 45 1.09 0.66 9.52
N TYR A 46 -0.09 0.72 10.13
CA TYR A 46 -0.28 0.63 11.59
C TYR A 46 -0.63 -0.78 12.08
N SER A 47 -0.66 -1.79 11.20
CA SER A 47 -0.90 -3.16 11.64
C SER A 47 0.25 -3.63 12.54
N SER A 48 -0.08 -4.23 13.69
CA SER A 48 0.87 -4.75 14.68
C SER A 48 1.60 -6.02 14.20
N ASP A 49 1.52 -6.34 12.91
CA ASP A 49 2.18 -7.52 12.32
C ASP A 49 3.68 -7.23 12.19
N PRO A 50 4.58 -7.92 12.93
CA PRO A 50 6.01 -7.61 13.01
C PRO A 50 6.79 -7.87 11.72
N TYR A 51 6.12 -8.29 10.64
CA TYR A 51 6.72 -8.38 9.32
C TYR A 51 6.83 -6.98 8.71
N PHE A 52 8.03 -6.40 8.79
CA PHE A 52 8.37 -5.23 8.00
C PHE A 52 8.07 -5.51 6.53
N TYR A 53 7.12 -4.78 5.96
CA TYR A 53 6.84 -4.85 4.54
C TYR A 53 7.90 -4.08 3.75
N ASP A 54 8.28 -4.60 2.60
CA ASP A 54 8.99 -3.85 1.57
C ASP A 54 7.93 -3.23 0.65
N VAL A 55 7.72 -1.91 0.78
CA VAL A 55 6.64 -1.19 0.11
C VAL A 55 7.20 -0.47 -1.10
N ASN A 56 6.73 -0.85 -2.28
CA ASN A 56 6.98 -0.13 -3.52
C ASN A 56 5.77 0.75 -3.83
N ILE A 57 6.02 2.02 -4.12
CA ILE A 57 4.98 3.00 -4.44
C ILE A 57 5.22 3.48 -5.87
N GLU A 58 4.27 3.26 -6.77
CA GLU A 58 4.37 3.76 -8.13
C GLU A 58 4.39 5.29 -8.18
N LYS A 59 5.10 5.83 -9.18
CA LYS A 59 5.47 7.24 -9.22
C LYS A 59 4.24 8.14 -9.32
N GLU A 60 3.20 7.66 -10.00
CA GLU A 60 1.93 8.32 -10.23
C GLU A 60 1.22 8.64 -8.90
N ILE A 61 1.21 7.70 -7.97
CA ILE A 61 0.54 7.84 -6.67
C ILE A 61 1.49 8.21 -5.52
N ALA A 62 2.81 8.20 -5.75
CA ALA A 62 3.78 8.55 -4.73
C ALA A 62 3.52 9.91 -4.05
N PRO A 63 3.14 10.99 -4.76
CA PRO A 63 2.84 12.28 -4.12
C PRO A 63 1.71 12.17 -3.09
N ILE A 64 0.58 11.56 -3.44
CA ILE A 64 -0.59 11.46 -2.54
C ILE A 64 -0.28 10.58 -1.32
N VAL A 65 0.38 9.44 -1.53
CA VAL A 65 0.72 8.51 -0.45
C VAL A 65 1.75 9.12 0.50
N LEU A 66 2.78 9.78 -0.02
CA LEU A 66 3.81 10.40 0.81
C LEU A 66 3.29 11.65 1.54
N SER A 67 2.46 12.47 0.90
CA SER A 67 1.77 13.58 1.59
C SER A 67 0.89 13.08 2.72
N PHE A 68 0.16 11.98 2.51
CA PHE A 68 -0.63 11.32 3.54
C PHE A 68 0.23 10.82 4.70
N ILE A 69 1.29 10.05 4.43
CA ILE A 69 2.20 9.55 5.48
C ILE A 69 2.84 10.71 6.25
N GLY A 70 3.27 11.76 5.55
CA GLY A 70 3.82 12.96 6.18
C GLY A 70 2.83 13.64 7.13
N SER A 71 1.54 13.64 6.79
CA SER A 71 0.49 14.18 7.66
C SER A 71 0.20 13.35 8.92
N LEU A 72 0.50 12.05 8.89
CA LEU A 72 0.27 11.14 10.01
C LEU A 72 1.38 11.19 11.09
N VAL A 73 2.57 11.64 10.70
CA VAL A 73 3.76 11.68 11.58
C VAL A 73 3.97 13.06 12.23
N ALA A 74 3.38 14.11 11.66
CA ALA A 74 3.39 15.47 12.21
C ALA A 74 2.53 15.60 13.48
#